data_AF-A0A0D0KBB4-F1
#
_entry.id   AF-A0A0D0KBB4-F1
#
_cell.length_a   1.000
_cell.length_b   1.000
_cell.length_c   1.000
_cell.angle_alpha   90.00
_cell.angle_beta   90.00
_cell.angle_gamma   90.00
#
_symmetry.space_group_name_H-M   'P 1'
#
loop_
_entity.id
_entity.type
_entity.pdbx_description
1 polymer ?
#
loop_
_entity_poly.entity_id
_entity_poly.type
_entity_poly.pdbx_seq_one_letter_code
_entity_poly.pdbx_strand_id
1 'polypeptide(L)'
;MAAEYITDVPYPHFFQRETTPIWLSFVARALGRASPDLRQPFVSCELGCGQGFATVLQAVANPHGHFVGVDFNARHIAHARALAKAAGVSNVEFVEDSFQAMLENASPSPRYDFIILHGVYSWVPSADRQRLRQFVERQLKPDGIVFLGYMAQPGLDFFAAPRRFVQQYAQTLCGSSAQRVVEALRALQRLCASGAGLFAHDRQVAGHIERSLQDDPCYLAHELLNEHWSTLPVAEVMADFESCGTGYIGSASLMDNIDDLSLPANVIEQLAGLQGAALRETFKDLARNQTQRRDLYQRGGSTLDEYAHKAALFDQVVAALPGAPASGGVTFDTRIGAVEGAEQLFSPILQALAQRPQSFPALLRLPALAGQAGSISPALQALAAAGHVHPLLPGQIDLAGCQAFNRVISERVLGGARYSHLAAPSLGSGISANFVEMAAARVLLDHPHLRGAALRQTVDALLRKVGWQPLANPVDPLQAQLSRFESDTLPIWQQLGVVG
;
A
#
# COMPACT_ATOMS: atom_id res chain seq x y z
N MET A 1 -9.29 -11.71 23.53
CA MET A 1 -8.61 -11.22 22.31
C MET A 1 -7.73 -12.28 21.65
N ALA A 2 -6.86 -13.03 22.36
CA ALA A 2 -6.04 -14.08 21.70
C ALA A 2 -6.83 -15.29 21.14
N ALA A 3 -8.06 -15.52 21.59
CA ALA A 3 -8.89 -16.65 21.15
C ALA A 3 -9.63 -16.42 19.81
N GLU A 4 -9.65 -15.18 19.29
CA GLU A 4 -10.53 -14.76 18.18
C GLU A 4 -9.76 -14.39 16.90
N TYR A 5 -8.44 -14.33 16.97
CA TYR A 5 -7.53 -14.04 15.86
C TYR A 5 -6.82 -15.32 15.36
N ILE A 6 -6.63 -15.43 14.05
CA ILE A 6 -5.94 -16.57 13.43
C ILE A 6 -4.44 -16.57 13.78
N THR A 7 -3.97 -17.62 14.46
CA THR A 7 -2.57 -17.71 14.93
C THR A 7 -1.82 -18.96 14.46
N ASP A 8 -2.51 -19.91 13.82
CA ASP A 8 -1.95 -21.20 13.36
C ASP A 8 -1.28 -21.11 11.99
N VAL A 9 -1.56 -20.06 11.21
CA VAL A 9 -0.89 -19.75 9.94
C VAL A 9 -0.31 -18.33 9.94
N PRO A 10 0.91 -18.12 9.42
CA PRO A 10 1.50 -16.78 9.37
C PRO A 10 0.74 -15.89 8.39
N TYR A 11 0.46 -14.64 8.79
CA TYR A 11 0.01 -13.61 7.85
C TYR A 11 1.14 -13.29 6.86
N PRO A 12 0.87 -13.20 5.55
CA PRO A 12 1.92 -12.86 4.58
C PRO A 12 2.54 -11.49 4.85
N HIS A 13 3.79 -11.31 4.42
CA HIS A 13 4.48 -10.03 4.55
C HIS A 13 4.02 -9.08 3.45
N PHE A 14 3.05 -8.23 3.77
CA PHE A 14 2.61 -7.17 2.87
C PHE A 14 3.39 -5.88 3.10
N PHE A 15 3.61 -5.16 2.01
CA PHE A 15 4.04 -3.77 2.03
C PHE A 15 3.08 -2.98 1.15
N GLN A 16 2.62 -1.84 1.65
CA GLN A 16 1.72 -0.96 0.94
C GLN A 16 2.33 0.43 0.93
N ARG A 17 2.78 0.89 -0.24
CA ARG A 17 3.42 2.20 -0.41
C ARG A 17 2.53 3.35 0.06
N GLU A 18 1.22 3.17 0.02
CA GLU A 18 0.22 4.16 0.42
C GLU A 18 0.26 4.48 1.91
N THR A 19 0.92 3.65 2.71
CA THR A 19 1.15 3.88 4.15
C THR A 19 2.41 4.71 4.44
N THR A 20 3.25 4.97 3.42
CA THR A 20 4.55 5.62 3.62
C THR A 20 4.42 7.13 3.84
N PRO A 21 5.23 7.74 4.72
CA PRO A 21 5.18 9.18 4.97
C PRO A 21 5.26 10.05 3.71
N ILE A 22 6.10 9.65 2.75
CA ILE A 22 6.27 10.33 1.46
C ILE A 22 5.02 10.26 0.58
N TRP A 23 4.33 9.12 0.56
CA TRP A 23 3.08 8.98 -0.18
C TRP A 23 1.97 9.83 0.44
N LEU A 24 1.83 9.75 1.76
CA LEU A 24 0.85 10.55 2.52
C LEU A 24 1.09 12.06 2.31
N SER A 25 2.35 12.47 2.34
CA SER A 25 2.74 13.86 2.08
C SER A 25 2.49 14.28 0.65
N PHE A 26 2.74 13.41 -0.33
CA PHE A 26 2.46 13.65 -1.74
C PHE A 26 0.96 13.85 -1.97
N VAL A 27 0.10 12.99 -1.41
CA VAL A 27 -1.36 13.11 -1.46
C VAL A 27 -1.81 14.42 -0.82
N ALA A 28 -1.39 14.71 0.42
CA ALA A 28 -1.79 15.92 1.14
C ALA A 28 -1.43 17.20 0.37
N ARG A 29 -0.20 17.29 -0.14
CA ARG A 29 0.25 18.44 -0.92
C ARG A 29 -0.51 18.59 -2.24
N ALA A 30 -0.84 17.49 -2.92
CA ALA A 30 -1.63 17.51 -4.15
C ALA A 30 -3.08 17.98 -3.90
N LEU A 31 -3.60 17.74 -2.70
CA LEU A 31 -4.93 18.18 -2.24
C LEU A 31 -4.93 19.59 -1.61
N GLY A 32 -3.81 20.32 -1.66
CA GLY A 32 -3.68 21.63 -1.04
C GLY A 32 -3.77 21.60 0.48
N ARG A 33 -3.28 20.53 1.11
CA ARG A 33 -3.21 20.36 2.57
C ARG A 33 -1.78 20.48 3.06
N ALA A 34 -1.64 21.00 4.29
CA ALA A 34 -0.38 20.93 5.01
C ALA A 34 0.03 19.46 5.24
N SER A 35 1.33 19.21 5.38
CA SER A 35 1.86 17.89 5.66
C SER A 35 3.13 18.00 6.49
N PRO A 36 3.45 17.02 7.36
CA PRO A 36 4.73 16.97 8.05
C PRO A 36 5.91 17.09 7.07
N ASP A 37 6.95 17.83 7.44
CA ASP A 37 8.16 17.98 6.64
C ASP A 37 9.10 16.79 6.86
N LEU A 38 9.24 15.95 5.83
CA LEU A 38 10.05 14.73 5.89
C LEU A 38 11.57 14.98 5.92
N ARG A 39 12.01 16.24 5.75
CA ARG A 39 13.40 16.66 5.97
C ARG A 39 13.72 16.87 7.45
N GLN A 40 12.70 16.93 8.30
CA GLN A 40 12.82 17.07 9.74
C GLN A 40 12.54 15.75 10.45
N PRO A 41 12.96 15.59 11.72
CA PRO A 41 12.58 14.44 12.51
C PRO A 41 11.06 14.32 12.65
N PHE A 42 10.52 13.14 12.34
CA PHE A 42 9.10 12.82 12.49
C PHE A 42 8.92 11.45 13.14
N VAL A 43 7.72 11.19 13.69
CA VAL A 43 7.37 9.91 14.29
C VAL A 43 6.14 9.31 13.60
N SER A 44 6.27 8.09 13.10
CA SER A 44 5.17 7.33 12.49
C SER A 44 4.83 6.12 13.34
N CYS A 45 3.55 5.92 13.63
CA CYS A 45 3.05 4.77 14.41
C CYS A 45 2.15 3.89 13.55
N GLU A 46 2.48 2.60 13.45
CA GLU A 46 1.65 1.58 12.80
C GLU A 46 0.95 0.74 13.86
N LEU A 47 -0.38 0.86 13.90
CA LEU A 47 -1.25 0.14 14.83
C LEU A 47 -1.72 -1.16 14.19
N GLY A 48 -1.39 -2.29 14.81
CA GLY A 48 -1.53 -3.62 14.22
C GLY A 48 -0.45 -3.89 13.19
N CYS A 49 0.83 -3.67 13.54
CA CYS A 49 1.95 -3.78 12.60
C CYS A 49 2.22 -5.22 12.13
N GLY A 50 1.52 -6.22 12.69
CA GLY A 50 1.74 -7.63 12.40
C GLY A 50 3.21 -7.98 12.62
N GLN A 51 3.77 -8.75 11.71
CA GLN A 51 5.16 -9.19 11.76
C GLN A 51 6.19 -8.06 11.53
N GLY A 52 5.76 -6.80 11.35
CA GLY A 52 6.62 -5.61 11.34
C GLY A 52 7.48 -5.42 10.10
N PHE A 53 7.28 -6.21 9.03
CA PHE A 53 8.06 -6.08 7.80
C PHE A 53 7.95 -4.67 7.19
N ALA A 54 6.72 -4.17 7.03
CA ALA A 54 6.47 -2.83 6.49
C ALA A 54 7.10 -1.75 7.38
N THR A 55 6.95 -1.85 8.70
CA THR A 55 7.53 -0.92 9.67
C THR A 55 9.07 -0.87 9.58
N VAL A 56 9.76 -2.01 9.53
CA VAL A 56 11.23 -2.05 9.41
C VAL A 56 11.69 -1.49 8.05
N LEU A 57 11.01 -1.85 6.96
CA LEU A 57 11.33 -1.35 5.63
C LEU A 57 11.18 0.18 5.56
N GLN A 58 10.10 0.72 6.12
CA GLN A 58 9.90 2.17 6.18
C GLN A 58 10.95 2.85 7.05
N ALA A 59 11.31 2.26 8.19
CA ALA A 59 12.34 2.79 9.07
C ALA A 59 13.69 2.92 8.38
N VAL A 60 14.16 1.87 7.70
CA VAL A 60 15.45 1.93 6.99
C VAL A 60 15.41 2.88 5.79
N ALA A 61 14.28 2.98 5.09
CA ALA A 61 14.12 3.87 3.94
C ALA A 61 13.99 5.34 4.33
N ASN A 62 13.70 5.67 5.61
CA ASN A 62 13.46 7.03 6.07
C ASN A 62 14.34 7.35 7.30
N PRO A 63 15.61 7.75 7.11
CA PRO A 63 16.56 7.91 8.22
C PRO A 63 16.22 9.04 9.21
N HIS A 64 15.42 10.03 8.80
CA HIS A 64 14.91 11.08 9.70
C HIS A 64 13.66 10.65 10.50
N GLY A 65 12.99 9.57 10.09
CA GLY A 65 11.81 9.08 10.78
C GLY A 65 12.16 8.18 11.96
N HIS A 66 11.35 8.24 13.00
CA HIS A 66 11.28 7.22 14.03
C HIS A 66 9.97 6.45 13.89
N PHE A 67 10.05 5.12 13.86
CA PHE A 67 8.90 4.27 13.58
C PHE A 67 8.52 3.45 14.80
N VAL A 68 7.23 3.36 15.08
CA VAL A 68 6.69 2.59 16.20
C VAL A 68 5.68 1.60 15.68
N GLY A 69 5.98 0.29 15.76
CA GLY A 69 5.02 -0.77 15.46
C GLY A 69 4.38 -1.30 16.72
N VAL A 70 3.05 -1.36 16.76
CA VAL A 70 2.28 -1.91 17.90
C VAL A 70 1.49 -3.12 17.43
N ASP A 71 1.62 -4.24 18.14
CA ASP A 71 0.81 -5.45 17.89
C ASP A 71 0.66 -6.24 19.19
N PHE A 72 -0.51 -6.87 19.40
CA PHE A 72 -0.76 -7.65 20.62
C PHE A 72 -0.12 -9.04 20.59
N ASN A 73 0.31 -9.52 19.41
CA ASN A 73 0.83 -10.86 19.23
C ASN A 73 2.35 -10.90 19.48
N ALA A 74 2.75 -11.52 20.60
CA ALA A 74 4.16 -11.68 20.99
C ALA A 74 5.04 -12.30 19.89
N ARG A 75 4.51 -13.23 19.07
CA ARG A 75 5.27 -13.86 17.97
C ARG A 75 5.55 -12.87 16.84
N HIS A 76 4.57 -12.01 16.54
CA HIS A 76 4.71 -10.94 15.56
C HIS A 76 5.80 -9.95 15.99
N ILE A 77 5.75 -9.49 17.24
CA ILE A 77 6.72 -8.56 17.81
C ILE A 77 8.12 -9.19 17.89
N ALA A 78 8.22 -10.46 18.28
CA ALA A 78 9.49 -11.18 18.28
C ALA A 78 10.11 -11.27 16.87
N HIS A 79 9.31 -11.60 15.85
CA HIS A 79 9.76 -11.57 14.45
C HIS A 79 10.24 -10.17 14.04
N ALA A 80 9.45 -9.12 14.34
CA ALA A 80 9.75 -7.75 13.96
C ALA A 80 11.08 -7.26 14.56
N ARG A 81 11.29 -7.48 15.86
CA ARG A 81 12.55 -7.18 16.56
C ARG A 81 13.73 -7.96 15.99
N ALA A 82 13.54 -9.24 15.66
CA ALA A 82 14.58 -10.07 15.05
C ALA A 82 14.94 -9.60 13.62
N LEU A 83 13.96 -9.13 12.83
CA LEU A 83 14.20 -8.54 11.52
C LEU A 83 14.97 -7.23 11.63
N ALA A 84 14.52 -6.30 12.48
CA ALA A 84 15.21 -5.01 12.69
C ALA A 84 16.66 -5.23 13.14
N LYS A 85 16.90 -6.14 14.10
CA LYS A 85 18.24 -6.50 14.57
C LYS A 85 19.10 -7.09 13.46
N ALA A 86 18.57 -8.01 12.67
CA ALA A 86 19.32 -8.65 11.58
C ALA A 86 19.73 -7.64 10.49
N ALA A 87 18.89 -6.64 10.23
CA ALA A 87 19.14 -5.59 9.25
C ALA A 87 19.89 -4.37 9.82
N GLY A 88 20.19 -4.33 11.12
CA GLY A 88 20.87 -3.20 11.76
C GLY A 88 20.03 -1.92 11.86
N VAL A 89 18.70 -2.03 11.80
CA VAL A 89 17.78 -0.88 11.81
C VAL A 89 17.49 -0.48 13.27
N SER A 90 17.80 0.77 13.62
CA SER A 90 17.76 1.27 15.00
C SER A 90 16.73 2.37 15.25
N ASN A 91 16.21 3.01 14.20
CA ASN A 91 15.18 4.04 14.27
C ASN A 91 13.76 3.44 14.31
N VAL A 92 13.60 2.22 14.83
CA VAL A 92 12.33 1.51 14.98
C VAL A 92 12.16 0.93 16.37
N GLU A 93 10.98 1.09 16.94
CA GLU A 93 10.53 0.53 18.21
C GLU A 93 9.34 -0.42 17.96
N PHE A 94 9.31 -1.55 18.65
CA PHE A 94 8.17 -2.48 18.61
C PHE A 94 7.60 -2.70 20.01
N VAL A 95 6.30 -2.43 20.16
CA VAL A 95 5.55 -2.51 21.40
C VAL A 95 4.57 -3.68 21.33
N GLU A 96 4.68 -4.60 22.29
CA GLU A 96 3.72 -5.70 22.46
C GLU A 96 2.59 -5.23 23.35
N ASP A 97 1.53 -4.69 22.75
CA ASP A 97 0.39 -4.14 23.48
C ASP A 97 -0.93 -4.41 22.76
N SER A 98 -1.99 -4.58 23.54
CA SER A 98 -3.36 -4.46 23.04
C SER A 98 -3.72 -2.99 22.82
N PHE A 99 -4.76 -2.71 22.02
CA PHE A 99 -5.24 -1.33 21.86
C PHE A 99 -5.70 -0.69 23.16
N GLN A 100 -6.17 -1.49 24.13
CA GLN A 100 -6.48 -1.01 25.47
C GLN A 100 -5.22 -0.58 26.22
N ALA A 101 -4.23 -1.47 26.34
CA ALA A 101 -2.98 -1.18 27.05
C ALA A 101 -2.22 -0.01 26.42
N MET A 102 -2.17 0.03 25.09
CA MET A 102 -1.59 1.14 24.33
C MET A 102 -2.25 2.49 24.66
N LEU A 103 -3.58 2.52 24.79
CA LEU A 103 -4.31 3.75 25.15
C LEU A 103 -4.09 4.15 26.61
N GLU A 104 -4.01 3.18 27.52
CA GLU A 104 -3.72 3.40 28.95
C GLU A 104 -2.29 3.92 29.15
N ASN A 105 -1.34 3.44 28.35
CA ASN A 105 0.07 3.83 28.35
C ASN A 105 0.38 5.05 27.44
N ALA A 106 -0.65 5.64 26.84
CA ALA A 106 -0.48 6.80 25.96
C ALA A 106 0.19 7.96 26.69
N SER A 107 1.05 8.69 25.98
CA SER A 107 1.75 9.85 26.51
C SER A 107 0.77 10.97 26.88
N PRO A 108 1.06 11.80 27.90
CA PRO A 108 0.26 12.99 28.18
C PRO A 108 0.25 14.01 27.03
N SER A 109 1.28 14.00 26.18
CA SER A 109 1.41 14.88 25.02
C SER A 109 1.40 14.12 23.70
N PRO A 110 0.85 14.70 22.61
CA PRO A 110 0.88 14.11 21.27
C PRO A 110 2.31 13.74 20.82
N ARG A 111 2.47 12.56 20.22
CA ARG A 111 3.77 12.00 19.84
C ARG A 111 3.92 11.81 18.32
N TYR A 112 2.84 11.57 17.59
CA TYR A 112 2.92 11.05 16.22
C TYR A 112 2.54 12.08 15.16
N ASP A 113 3.39 12.20 14.15
CA ASP A 113 3.13 12.97 12.92
C ASP A 113 2.30 12.13 11.94
N PHE A 114 2.46 10.80 11.98
CA PHE A 114 1.67 9.85 11.20
C PHE A 114 1.14 8.74 12.09
N ILE A 115 -0.14 8.39 11.95
CA ILE A 115 -0.75 7.19 12.54
C ILE A 115 -1.32 6.33 11.42
N ILE A 116 -0.88 5.08 11.33
CA ILE A 116 -1.24 4.15 10.25
C ILE A 116 -2.10 3.04 10.84
N LEU A 117 -3.29 2.88 10.27
CA LEU A 117 -4.24 1.81 10.56
C LEU A 117 -4.54 1.06 9.26
N HIS A 118 -3.72 0.04 8.96
CA HIS A 118 -3.90 -0.77 7.75
C HIS A 118 -4.27 -2.21 8.13
N GLY A 119 -5.42 -2.69 7.65
CA GLY A 119 -5.85 -4.07 7.90
C GLY A 119 -6.36 -4.34 9.32
N VAL A 120 -6.81 -3.30 10.03
CA VAL A 120 -7.29 -3.43 11.43
C VAL A 120 -8.75 -3.01 11.59
N TYR A 121 -9.14 -1.84 11.08
CA TYR A 121 -10.38 -1.18 11.51
C TYR A 121 -11.67 -1.98 11.22
N SER A 122 -11.72 -2.68 10.09
CA SER A 122 -12.83 -3.59 9.71
C SER A 122 -12.81 -4.95 10.41
N TRP A 123 -11.71 -5.26 11.10
CA TRP A 123 -11.38 -6.58 11.64
C TRP A 123 -11.46 -6.65 13.17
N VAL A 124 -11.88 -5.56 13.82
CA VAL A 124 -11.93 -5.42 15.28
C VAL A 124 -13.33 -5.04 15.76
N PRO A 125 -13.69 -5.34 17.03
CA PRO A 125 -15.00 -4.97 17.56
C PRO A 125 -15.13 -3.44 17.71
N SER A 126 -16.38 -2.97 17.87
CA SER A 126 -16.67 -1.53 18.04
C SER A 126 -15.92 -0.89 19.22
N ALA A 127 -15.74 -1.62 20.32
CA ALA A 127 -14.97 -1.17 21.47
C ALA A 127 -13.50 -0.88 21.11
N ASP A 128 -12.87 -1.71 20.27
CA ASP A 128 -11.49 -1.47 19.81
C ASP A 128 -11.43 -0.34 18.78
N ARG A 129 -12.40 -0.21 17.88
CA ARG A 129 -12.50 0.97 17.01
C ARG A 129 -12.58 2.26 17.83
N GLN A 130 -13.34 2.27 18.92
CA GLN A 130 -13.41 3.41 19.85
C GLN A 130 -12.06 3.68 20.53
N ARG A 131 -11.34 2.65 20.99
CA ARG A 131 -10.00 2.81 21.58
C ARG A 131 -8.98 3.37 20.59
N LEU A 132 -8.99 2.88 19.35
CA LEU A 132 -8.14 3.38 18.26
C LEU A 132 -8.39 4.87 18.00
N ARG A 133 -9.66 5.27 17.96
CA ARG A 133 -10.06 6.67 17.80
C ARG A 133 -9.63 7.56 18.97
N GLN A 134 -9.80 7.10 20.21
CA GLN A 134 -9.30 7.81 21.40
C GLN A 134 -7.78 7.94 21.41
N PHE A 135 -7.06 6.95 20.89
CA PHE A 135 -5.62 7.04 20.73
C PHE A 135 -5.23 8.10 19.69
N VAL A 136 -5.90 8.12 18.54
CA VAL A 136 -5.74 9.19 17.53
C VAL A 136 -6.01 10.57 18.13
N GLU A 137 -7.09 10.70 18.92
CA GLU A 137 -7.45 11.93 19.62
C GLU A 137 -6.31 12.45 20.52
N ARG A 138 -5.69 11.56 21.29
CA ARG A 138 -4.65 11.92 22.28
C ARG A 138 -3.26 12.08 21.68
N GLN A 139 -2.92 11.24 20.69
CA GLN A 139 -1.53 11.02 20.30
C GLN A 139 -1.12 11.67 18.97
N LEU A 140 -2.08 12.04 18.12
CA LEU A 140 -1.80 12.69 16.84
C LEU A 140 -1.41 14.16 17.07
N LYS A 141 -0.24 14.56 16.58
CA LYS A 141 0.23 15.95 16.62
C LYS A 141 -0.65 16.88 15.78
N PRO A 142 -0.62 18.21 16.01
CA PRO A 142 -1.14 19.19 15.05
C PRO A 142 -0.57 18.93 13.65
N ASP A 143 -1.42 19.09 12.62
CA ASP A 143 -1.13 18.78 11.21
C ASP A 143 -0.74 17.33 10.90
N GLY A 144 -0.73 16.45 11.90
CA GLY A 144 -0.48 15.04 11.76
C GLY A 144 -1.57 14.34 10.95
N ILE A 145 -1.18 13.30 10.21
CA ILE A 145 -2.03 12.57 9.28
C ILE A 145 -2.32 11.16 9.80
N VAL A 146 -3.58 10.76 9.77
CA VAL A 146 -4.00 9.37 9.96
C VAL A 146 -4.27 8.76 8.60
N PHE A 147 -3.65 7.61 8.35
CA PHE A 147 -4.07 6.70 7.28
C PHE A 147 -5.00 5.64 7.85
N LEU A 148 -6.16 5.46 7.23
CA LEU A 148 -7.16 4.47 7.63
C LEU A 148 -7.58 3.59 6.44
N GLY A 149 -7.11 2.34 6.44
CA GLY A 149 -7.56 1.30 5.52
C GLY A 149 -8.75 0.51 6.10
N TYR A 150 -9.86 0.44 5.38
CA TYR A 150 -11.04 -0.33 5.80
C TYR A 150 -11.90 -0.82 4.62
N MET A 151 -12.72 -1.83 4.88
CA MET A 151 -13.68 -2.40 3.95
C MET A 151 -14.94 -1.53 3.92
N ALA A 152 -15.39 -1.16 2.73
CA ALA A 152 -16.39 -0.12 2.54
C ALA A 152 -17.72 -0.65 2.00
N GLN A 153 -18.80 0.02 2.38
CA GLN A 153 -20.10 -0.08 1.73
C GLN A 153 -20.17 0.83 0.49
N PRO A 154 -21.00 0.49 -0.51
CA PRO A 154 -21.80 -0.74 -0.61
C PRO A 154 -21.01 -1.94 -1.17
N GLY A 155 -19.83 -1.71 -1.75
CA GLY A 155 -19.28 -2.59 -2.77
C GLY A 155 -18.86 -3.97 -2.28
N LEU A 156 -18.74 -4.16 -0.96
CA LEU A 156 -18.39 -5.44 -0.37
C LEU A 156 -19.51 -6.05 0.50
N ASP A 157 -20.64 -5.35 0.68
CA ASP A 157 -21.79 -5.84 1.47
C ASP A 157 -22.39 -7.12 0.91
N PHE A 158 -22.40 -7.26 -0.42
CA PHE A 158 -22.91 -8.45 -1.11
C PHE A 158 -22.26 -9.75 -0.62
N PHE A 159 -21.02 -9.66 -0.13
CA PHE A 159 -20.24 -10.81 0.33
C PHE A 159 -20.35 -11.09 1.84
N ALA A 160 -21.01 -10.22 2.62
CA ALA A 160 -21.10 -10.37 4.07
C ALA A 160 -21.75 -11.71 4.51
N ALA A 161 -22.88 -12.08 3.92
CA ALA A 161 -23.56 -13.33 4.22
C ALA A 161 -22.81 -14.57 3.67
N PRO A 162 -22.35 -14.58 2.40
CA PRO A 162 -21.47 -15.65 1.90
C PRO A 162 -20.22 -15.89 2.77
N ARG A 163 -19.57 -14.82 3.22
CA ARG A 163 -18.41 -14.89 4.10
C ARG A 163 -18.76 -15.51 5.46
N ARG A 164 -19.90 -15.16 6.06
CA ARG A 164 -20.37 -15.81 7.31
C ARG A 164 -20.55 -17.31 7.14
N PHE A 165 -21.09 -17.75 6.00
CA PHE A 165 -21.15 -19.19 5.68
C PHE A 165 -19.74 -19.80 5.61
N VAL A 166 -18.79 -19.16 4.91
CA VAL A 166 -17.40 -19.64 4.80
C VAL A 166 -16.78 -19.80 6.19
N GLN A 167 -16.92 -18.79 7.05
CA GLN A 167 -16.40 -18.81 8.41
C GLN A 167 -17.00 -19.95 9.24
N GLN A 168 -18.34 -20.07 9.28
CA GLN A 168 -19.04 -21.10 10.05
C GLN A 168 -18.73 -22.51 9.54
N TYR A 169 -18.70 -22.70 8.21
CA TYR A 169 -18.36 -23.98 7.62
C TYR A 169 -16.91 -24.36 7.96
N ALA A 170 -15.96 -23.42 7.89
CA ALA A 170 -14.57 -23.65 8.25
C ALA A 170 -14.37 -24.06 9.71
N GLN A 171 -15.25 -23.66 10.64
CA GLN A 171 -15.19 -24.12 12.04
C GLN A 171 -15.56 -25.60 12.22
N THR A 172 -16.27 -26.19 11.25
CA THR A 172 -16.65 -27.63 11.29
C THR A 172 -15.55 -28.54 10.72
N LEU A 173 -14.54 -27.96 10.08
CA LEU A 173 -13.48 -28.69 9.39
C LEU A 173 -12.27 -28.93 10.30
N CYS A 174 -11.51 -29.98 9.99
CA CYS A 174 -10.20 -30.24 10.59
C CYS A 174 -9.08 -29.70 9.68
N GLY A 175 -7.88 -29.53 10.23
CA GLY A 175 -6.71 -29.04 9.50
C GLY A 175 -6.38 -27.57 9.79
N SER A 176 -5.40 -27.01 9.09
CA SER A 176 -4.96 -25.62 9.29
C SER A 176 -5.98 -24.61 8.77
N SER A 177 -5.96 -23.38 9.28
CA SER A 177 -6.88 -22.33 8.85
C SER A 177 -6.82 -22.08 7.33
N ALA A 178 -5.64 -22.19 6.72
CA ALA A 178 -5.44 -22.12 5.27
C ALA A 178 -6.14 -23.26 4.51
N GLN A 179 -6.15 -24.49 5.04
CA GLN A 179 -6.88 -25.60 4.43
C GLN A 179 -8.39 -25.41 4.59
N ARG A 180 -8.85 -25.03 5.79
CA ARG A 180 -10.27 -24.88 6.12
C ARG A 180 -10.94 -23.77 5.30
N VAL A 181 -10.27 -22.63 5.08
CA VAL A 181 -10.84 -21.53 4.28
C VAL A 181 -11.03 -21.93 2.82
N VAL A 182 -10.06 -22.65 2.23
CA VAL A 182 -10.15 -23.11 0.83
C VAL A 182 -11.29 -24.11 0.67
N GLU A 183 -11.42 -25.07 1.59
CA GLU A 183 -12.52 -26.04 1.54
C GLU A 183 -13.89 -25.39 1.76
N ALA A 184 -13.97 -24.39 2.63
CA ALA A 184 -15.20 -23.62 2.84
C ALA A 184 -15.57 -22.77 1.62
N LEU A 185 -14.60 -22.13 0.95
CA LEU A 185 -14.83 -21.43 -0.32
C LEU A 185 -15.26 -22.39 -1.43
N ARG A 186 -14.69 -23.60 -1.51
CA ARG A 186 -15.15 -24.64 -2.45
C ARG A 186 -16.56 -25.12 -2.14
N ALA A 187 -16.95 -25.21 -0.87
CA ALA A 187 -18.33 -25.51 -0.49
C ALA A 187 -19.29 -24.43 -0.95
N LEU A 188 -18.92 -23.16 -0.76
CA LEU A 188 -19.69 -22.02 -1.25
C LEU A 188 -19.76 -22.00 -2.79
N GLN A 189 -18.66 -22.34 -3.48
CA GLN A 189 -18.62 -22.46 -4.93
C GLN A 189 -19.58 -23.53 -5.46
N ARG A 190 -19.65 -24.70 -4.80
CA ARG A 190 -20.62 -25.76 -5.14
C ARG A 190 -22.05 -25.29 -4.96
N LEU A 191 -22.34 -24.56 -3.88
CA LEU A 191 -23.67 -23.97 -3.67
C LEU A 191 -23.98 -22.93 -4.76
N CYS A 192 -23.00 -22.10 -5.12
CA CYS A 192 -23.13 -21.14 -6.21
C CYS A 192 -23.47 -21.81 -7.55
N ALA A 193 -22.82 -22.93 -7.86
CA ALA A 193 -23.04 -23.69 -9.10
C ALA A 193 -24.47 -24.29 -9.21
N SER A 194 -25.19 -24.43 -8.08
CA SER A 194 -26.58 -24.90 -8.09
C SER A 194 -27.58 -23.85 -8.58
N GLY A 195 -27.19 -22.56 -8.64
CA GLY A 195 -28.07 -21.46 -9.03
C GLY A 195 -29.20 -21.17 -8.03
N ALA A 196 -29.15 -21.70 -6.80
CA ALA A 196 -30.20 -21.50 -5.80
C ALA A 196 -30.09 -20.16 -5.05
N GLY A 197 -31.22 -19.56 -4.67
CA GLY A 197 -31.28 -18.43 -3.74
C GLY A 197 -30.47 -17.20 -4.19
N LEU A 198 -29.54 -16.76 -3.34
CA LEU A 198 -28.66 -15.59 -3.58
C LEU A 198 -27.98 -15.66 -4.95
N PHE A 199 -27.47 -16.84 -5.33
CA PHE A 199 -26.65 -17.02 -6.54
C PHE A 199 -27.46 -16.98 -7.83
N ALA A 200 -28.79 -17.15 -7.76
CA ALA A 200 -29.68 -16.93 -8.90
C ALA A 200 -29.82 -15.43 -9.26
N HIS A 201 -29.60 -14.55 -8.27
CA HIS A 201 -29.86 -13.11 -8.38
C HIS A 201 -28.57 -12.30 -8.47
N ASP A 202 -27.52 -12.72 -7.76
CA ASP A 202 -26.26 -11.98 -7.67
C ASP A 202 -25.09 -12.76 -8.30
N ARG A 203 -24.74 -12.37 -9.53
CA ARG A 203 -23.60 -12.95 -10.26
C ARG A 203 -22.25 -12.45 -9.75
N GLN A 204 -22.21 -11.39 -8.95
CA GLN A 204 -20.96 -10.84 -8.40
C GLN A 204 -20.32 -11.80 -7.39
N VAL A 205 -21.14 -12.59 -6.68
CA VAL A 205 -20.67 -13.58 -5.70
C VAL A 205 -19.82 -14.66 -6.37
N ALA A 206 -20.24 -15.18 -7.52
CA ALA A 206 -19.51 -16.22 -8.26
C ALA A 206 -18.10 -15.75 -8.64
N GLY A 207 -18.02 -14.59 -9.31
CA GLY A 207 -16.74 -14.01 -9.71
C GLY A 207 -15.86 -13.56 -8.55
N HIS A 208 -16.43 -13.24 -7.38
CA HIS A 208 -15.64 -13.00 -6.17
C HIS A 208 -15.02 -14.30 -5.65
N ILE A 209 -15.80 -15.38 -5.52
CA ILE A 209 -15.30 -16.69 -5.06
C ILE A 209 -14.18 -17.22 -5.97
N GLU A 210 -14.37 -17.14 -7.28
CA GLU A 210 -13.38 -17.59 -8.27
C GLU A 210 -12.05 -16.86 -8.11
N ARG A 211 -12.09 -15.54 -7.91
CA ARG A 211 -10.91 -14.72 -7.65
C ARG A 211 -10.27 -15.07 -6.30
N SER A 212 -11.06 -15.16 -5.23
CA SER A 212 -10.56 -15.54 -3.90
C SER A 212 -9.84 -16.89 -3.92
N LEU A 213 -10.31 -17.86 -4.70
CA LEU A 213 -9.64 -19.17 -4.82
C LEU A 213 -8.27 -19.12 -5.51
N GLN A 214 -7.89 -18.00 -6.14
CA GLN A 214 -6.55 -17.77 -6.69
C GLN A 214 -5.59 -17.09 -5.70
N ASP A 215 -6.08 -16.56 -4.58
CA ASP A 215 -5.27 -15.87 -3.58
C ASP A 215 -4.50 -16.85 -2.68
N ASP A 216 -3.50 -16.35 -1.94
CA ASP A 216 -2.77 -17.15 -0.94
C ASP A 216 -3.75 -17.66 0.14
N PRO A 217 -3.86 -18.98 0.35
CA PRO A 217 -4.73 -19.54 1.39
C PRO A 217 -4.45 -19.01 2.81
N CYS A 218 -3.20 -18.65 3.12
CA CYS A 218 -2.87 -18.04 4.42
C CYS A 218 -3.47 -16.65 4.52
N TYR A 219 -3.38 -15.83 3.46
CA TYR A 219 -4.03 -14.51 3.41
C TYR A 219 -5.56 -14.65 3.59
N LEU A 220 -6.19 -15.54 2.83
CA LEU A 220 -7.63 -15.78 2.90
C LEU A 220 -8.09 -16.20 4.29
N ALA A 221 -7.29 -16.99 5.00
CA ALA A 221 -7.63 -17.41 6.36
C ALA A 221 -7.77 -16.19 7.29
N HIS A 222 -6.82 -15.26 7.22
CA HIS A 222 -6.89 -14.00 7.96
C HIS A 222 -8.01 -13.09 7.44
N GLU A 223 -8.24 -13.05 6.13
CA GLU A 223 -9.24 -12.19 5.49
C GLU A 223 -10.68 -12.75 5.55
N LEU A 224 -10.92 -14.00 5.96
CA LEU A 224 -12.28 -14.59 5.91
C LEU A 224 -12.69 -15.35 7.16
N LEU A 225 -11.76 -15.74 8.04
CA LEU A 225 -12.09 -16.58 9.20
C LEU A 225 -12.14 -15.83 10.54
N ASN A 226 -11.52 -14.65 10.64
CA ASN A 226 -11.51 -13.82 11.85
C ASN A 226 -12.94 -13.52 12.36
N GLU A 227 -13.16 -13.45 13.67
CA GLU A 227 -14.53 -13.30 14.20
C GLU A 227 -15.23 -12.03 13.69
N HIS A 228 -14.58 -10.89 13.89
CA HIS A 228 -15.10 -9.59 13.51
C HIS A 228 -14.77 -9.29 12.06
N TRP A 229 -15.80 -8.96 11.28
CA TRP A 229 -15.69 -8.53 9.91
C TRP A 229 -16.80 -7.55 9.61
N SER A 230 -16.44 -6.32 9.26
CA SER A 230 -17.42 -5.25 9.01
C SER A 230 -17.03 -4.44 7.79
N THR A 231 -17.97 -4.33 6.87
CA THR A 231 -18.05 -3.28 5.87
C THR A 231 -18.64 -2.03 6.52
N LEU A 232 -18.02 -0.88 6.27
CA LEU A 232 -18.35 0.37 6.96
C LEU A 232 -18.79 1.44 5.95
N PRO A 233 -19.89 2.17 6.20
CA PRO A 233 -20.28 3.31 5.39
C PRO A 233 -19.37 4.51 5.68
N VAL A 234 -18.88 5.15 4.61
CA VAL A 234 -17.89 6.24 4.71
C VAL A 234 -18.38 7.40 5.58
N ALA A 235 -19.66 7.78 5.49
CA ALA A 235 -20.20 8.89 6.29
C ALA A 235 -20.10 8.65 7.81
N GLU A 236 -20.32 7.41 8.27
CA GLU A 236 -20.17 7.07 9.68
C GLU A 236 -18.71 7.09 10.12
N VAL A 237 -17.81 6.55 9.29
CA VAL A 237 -16.36 6.59 9.57
C VAL A 237 -15.85 8.03 9.63
N MET A 238 -16.31 8.88 8.71
CA MET A 238 -15.95 10.30 8.72
C MET A 238 -16.43 11.00 9.99
N ALA A 239 -17.69 10.78 10.41
CA ALA A 239 -18.24 11.35 11.64
C ALA A 239 -17.50 10.86 12.89
N ASP A 240 -17.14 9.57 12.91
CA ASP A 240 -16.35 8.94 13.97
C ASP A 240 -14.99 9.65 14.15
N PHE A 241 -14.28 9.94 13.06
CA PHE A 241 -12.98 10.62 13.10
C PHE A 241 -13.09 12.13 13.33
N GLU A 242 -14.17 12.76 12.86
CA GLU A 242 -14.50 14.16 13.17
C GLU A 242 -14.70 14.37 14.66
N SER A 243 -15.39 13.43 15.33
CA SER A 243 -15.57 13.46 16.79
C SER A 243 -14.26 13.40 17.59
N CYS A 244 -13.16 12.97 16.95
CA CYS A 244 -11.82 12.88 17.56
C CYS A 244 -10.92 14.10 17.23
N GLY A 245 -11.50 15.15 16.64
CA GLY A 245 -10.80 16.39 16.27
C GLY A 245 -9.98 16.27 14.98
N THR A 246 -10.33 15.33 14.09
CA THR A 246 -9.67 15.17 12.78
C THR A 246 -10.65 15.32 11.63
N GLY A 247 -10.25 15.98 10.54
CA GLY A 247 -11.08 16.13 9.34
C GLY A 247 -10.64 15.21 8.22
N TYR A 248 -11.58 14.66 7.45
CA TYR A 248 -11.29 13.93 6.21
C TYR A 248 -10.65 14.89 5.20
N ILE A 249 -9.50 14.49 4.63
CA ILE A 249 -8.79 15.30 3.64
C ILE A 249 -8.77 14.68 2.24
N GLY A 250 -8.95 13.36 2.10
CA GLY A 250 -8.94 12.66 0.83
C GLY A 250 -8.58 11.17 0.99
N SER A 251 -8.29 10.51 -0.13
CA SER A 251 -7.89 9.11 -0.18
C SER A 251 -6.40 8.96 -0.50
N ALA A 252 -5.73 8.03 0.16
CA ALA A 252 -4.39 7.58 -0.20
C ALA A 252 -4.39 6.78 -1.51
N SER A 253 -5.54 6.27 -1.95
CA SER A 253 -5.72 5.81 -3.33
C SER A 253 -5.85 7.04 -4.22
N LEU A 254 -4.74 7.48 -4.81
CA LEU A 254 -4.66 8.76 -5.54
C LEU A 254 -5.75 8.96 -6.60
N MET A 255 -6.13 7.90 -7.32
CA MET A 255 -7.18 7.95 -8.34
C MET A 255 -8.54 8.33 -7.76
N ASP A 256 -8.83 7.94 -6.51
CA ASP A 256 -10.11 8.20 -5.84
C ASP A 256 -10.32 9.69 -5.54
N ASN A 257 -9.27 10.51 -5.64
CA ASN A 257 -9.35 11.97 -5.48
C ASN A 257 -9.65 12.71 -6.79
N ILE A 258 -9.60 12.02 -7.93
CA ILE A 258 -9.81 12.60 -9.25
C ILE A 258 -11.17 12.14 -9.75
N ASP A 259 -12.19 12.98 -9.58
CA ASP A 259 -13.58 12.62 -9.86
C ASP A 259 -13.78 12.12 -11.31
N ASP A 260 -13.17 12.80 -12.30
CA ASP A 260 -13.26 12.45 -13.72
C ASP A 260 -12.64 11.08 -14.08
N LEU A 261 -11.72 10.57 -13.25
CA LEU A 261 -11.05 9.27 -13.46
C LEU A 261 -11.62 8.16 -12.57
N SER A 262 -12.40 8.50 -11.55
CA SER A 262 -12.89 7.54 -10.55
C SER A 262 -14.41 7.34 -10.56
N LEU A 263 -15.14 8.17 -11.31
CA LEU A 263 -16.60 8.12 -11.40
C LEU A 263 -17.08 8.05 -12.85
N PRO A 264 -18.21 7.37 -13.13
CA PRO A 264 -18.82 7.40 -14.45
C PRO A 264 -19.15 8.84 -14.89
N ALA A 265 -18.82 9.22 -16.13
CA ALA A 265 -18.99 10.60 -16.61
C ALA A 265 -20.44 11.13 -16.47
N ASN A 266 -21.44 10.24 -16.56
CA ASN A 266 -22.86 10.60 -16.47
C ASN A 266 -23.34 10.97 -15.05
N VAL A 267 -22.48 10.88 -14.03
CA VAL A 267 -22.82 11.22 -12.64
C VAL A 267 -22.08 12.44 -12.09
N ILE A 268 -21.12 13.01 -12.84
CA ILE A 268 -20.27 14.12 -12.37
C ILE A 268 -21.10 15.38 -12.05
N GLU A 269 -22.06 15.74 -12.90
CA GLU A 269 -22.94 16.91 -12.66
C GLU A 269 -23.80 16.72 -11.40
N GLN A 270 -24.25 15.50 -11.12
CA GLN A 270 -25.03 15.20 -9.92
C GLN A 270 -24.17 15.37 -8.66
N LEU A 271 -22.92 14.91 -8.70
CA LEU A 271 -21.96 15.12 -7.62
C LEU A 271 -21.74 16.61 -7.34
N ALA A 272 -21.64 17.45 -8.38
CA ALA A 272 -21.42 18.90 -8.22
C ALA A 272 -22.55 19.59 -7.42
N GLY A 273 -23.79 19.07 -7.49
CA GLY A 273 -24.93 19.59 -6.73
C GLY A 273 -24.96 19.23 -5.24
N LEU A 274 -24.15 18.26 -4.80
CA LEU A 274 -24.17 17.75 -3.43
C LEU A 274 -23.29 18.59 -2.48
N GLN A 275 -23.86 18.90 -1.30
CA GLN A 275 -23.19 19.65 -0.23
C GLN A 275 -22.68 18.73 0.87
N GLY A 276 -21.50 19.05 1.41
CA GLY A 276 -20.86 18.31 2.51
C GLY A 276 -20.04 17.10 2.05
N ALA A 277 -18.88 16.91 2.67
CA ALA A 277 -17.93 15.87 2.28
C ALA A 277 -18.50 14.45 2.46
N ALA A 278 -19.20 14.19 3.58
CA ALA A 278 -19.75 12.86 3.87
C ALA A 278 -20.78 12.40 2.82
N LEU A 279 -21.70 13.29 2.41
CA LEU A 279 -22.69 12.96 1.39
C LEU A 279 -22.05 12.77 0.01
N ARG A 280 -21.08 13.62 -0.35
CA ARG A 280 -20.32 13.49 -1.61
C ARG A 280 -19.57 12.17 -1.67
N GLU A 281 -18.83 11.81 -0.62
CA GLU A 281 -18.08 10.55 -0.58
C GLU A 281 -19.00 9.33 -0.56
N THR A 282 -20.15 9.41 0.12
CA THR A 282 -21.18 8.36 0.05
C THR A 282 -21.69 8.18 -1.38
N PHE A 283 -21.98 9.28 -2.08
CA PHE A 283 -22.38 9.24 -3.49
C PHE A 283 -21.29 8.61 -4.38
N LYS A 284 -20.02 8.99 -4.17
CA LYS A 284 -18.89 8.42 -4.90
C LYS A 284 -18.78 6.92 -4.71
N ASP A 285 -18.92 6.45 -3.47
CA ASP A 285 -18.83 5.01 -3.16
C ASP A 285 -19.96 4.20 -3.80
N LEU A 286 -21.17 4.76 -3.88
CA LEU A 286 -22.27 4.17 -4.66
C LEU A 286 -21.92 4.13 -6.16
N ALA A 287 -21.46 5.25 -6.72
CA ALA A 287 -21.22 5.42 -8.16
C ALA A 287 -20.10 4.52 -8.71
N ARG A 288 -19.04 4.26 -7.92
CA ARG A 288 -17.93 3.37 -8.29
C ARG A 288 -17.95 2.00 -7.61
N ASN A 289 -19.05 1.71 -6.90
CA ASN A 289 -19.26 0.48 -6.15
C ASN A 289 -18.07 0.16 -5.20
N GLN A 290 -17.65 1.10 -4.35
CA GLN A 290 -16.39 1.03 -3.58
C GLN A 290 -16.36 -0.17 -2.62
N THR A 291 -15.31 -0.99 -2.68
CA THR A 291 -15.14 -2.18 -1.81
C THR A 291 -14.20 -1.96 -0.62
N GLN A 292 -13.21 -1.09 -0.77
CA GLN A 292 -12.18 -0.81 0.23
C GLN A 292 -11.77 0.65 0.12
N ARG A 293 -11.55 1.32 1.24
CA ARG A 293 -11.09 2.71 1.30
C ARG A 293 -9.76 2.80 2.01
N ARG A 294 -9.01 3.86 1.67
CA ARG A 294 -7.72 4.23 2.26
C ARG A 294 -7.80 5.71 2.60
N ASP A 295 -8.62 6.04 3.59
CA ASP A 295 -8.93 7.44 3.89
C ASP A 295 -7.81 8.10 4.67
N LEU A 296 -7.63 9.40 4.42
CA LEU A 296 -6.72 10.27 5.14
C LEU A 296 -7.51 11.25 6.01
N TYR A 297 -7.13 11.34 7.28
CA TYR A 297 -7.68 12.30 8.24
C TYR A 297 -6.55 13.16 8.81
N GLN A 298 -6.82 14.43 9.12
CA GLN A 298 -5.82 15.36 9.64
C GLN A 298 -6.32 16.18 10.83
N ARG A 299 -5.46 16.39 11.84
CA ARG A 299 -5.75 17.28 12.98
C ARG A 299 -5.44 18.73 12.62
N GLY A 300 -6.42 19.62 12.77
CA GLY A 300 -6.22 21.06 12.57
C GLY A 300 -5.95 21.48 11.11
N GLY A 301 -6.05 20.55 10.15
CA GLY A 301 -5.60 20.69 8.76
C GLY A 301 -6.23 21.86 8.01
N SER A 302 -5.58 23.03 8.07
CA SER A 302 -5.97 24.18 7.27
C SER A 302 -5.72 23.90 5.79
N THR A 303 -6.68 24.27 4.93
CA THR A 303 -6.43 24.37 3.49
C THR A 303 -5.30 25.37 3.27
N LEU A 304 -4.28 24.99 2.50
CA LEU A 304 -3.23 25.91 2.10
C LEU A 304 -3.83 27.01 1.23
N ASP A 305 -3.35 28.25 1.41
CA ASP A 305 -3.64 29.30 0.44
C ASP A 305 -2.97 28.99 -0.91
N GLU A 306 -3.32 29.77 -1.94
CA GLU A 306 -2.83 29.54 -3.30
C GLU A 306 -1.30 29.57 -3.39
N TYR A 307 -0.65 30.47 -2.65
CA TYR A 307 0.80 30.62 -2.65
C TYR A 307 1.49 29.42 -1.99
N ALA A 308 1.03 29.05 -0.80
CA ALA A 308 1.53 27.91 -0.04
C ALA A 308 1.29 26.59 -0.76
N HIS A 309 0.11 26.41 -1.39
CA HIS A 309 -0.17 25.22 -2.19
C HIS A 309 0.76 25.13 -3.40
N LYS A 310 0.97 26.24 -4.13
CA LYS A 310 1.92 26.26 -5.25
C LYS A 310 3.34 25.94 -4.80
N ALA A 311 3.79 26.50 -3.67
CA ALA A 311 5.09 26.18 -3.09
C ALA A 311 5.20 24.68 -2.73
N ALA A 312 4.15 24.10 -2.15
CA ALA A 312 4.08 22.69 -1.80
C ALA A 312 4.14 21.76 -3.03
N LEU A 313 3.50 22.13 -4.16
CA LEU A 313 3.64 21.42 -5.43
C LEU A 313 5.05 21.55 -6.00
N PHE A 314 5.67 22.73 -5.89
CA PHE A 314 6.99 23.01 -6.45
C PHE A 314 8.12 22.23 -5.75
N ASP A 315 7.90 21.86 -4.49
CA ASP A 315 8.81 21.02 -3.69
C ASP A 315 8.77 19.54 -4.10
N GLN A 316 7.82 19.13 -4.95
CA GLN A 316 7.68 17.73 -5.36
C GLN A 316 8.59 17.37 -6.52
N VAL A 317 9.28 16.24 -6.37
CA VAL A 317 10.06 15.57 -7.40
C VAL A 317 9.56 14.14 -7.53
N VAL A 318 9.35 13.69 -8.76
CA VAL A 318 8.88 12.34 -9.08
C VAL A 318 9.90 11.62 -9.96
N ALA A 319 10.00 10.31 -9.81
CA ALA A 319 10.80 9.43 -10.65
C ALA A 319 9.95 8.33 -11.27
N ALA A 320 10.35 7.86 -12.45
CA ALA A 320 9.76 6.67 -13.06
C ALA A 320 10.10 5.41 -12.25
N LEU A 321 9.15 4.48 -12.21
CA LEU A 321 9.33 3.13 -11.67
C LEU A 321 9.60 2.11 -12.79
N PRO A 322 10.14 0.91 -12.50
CA PRO A 322 10.27 -0.15 -13.49
C PRO A 322 8.94 -0.46 -14.17
N GLY A 323 8.97 -0.58 -15.50
CA GLY A 323 7.78 -0.82 -16.32
C GLY A 323 6.98 0.45 -16.68
N ALA A 324 7.44 1.65 -16.31
CA ALA A 324 6.83 2.89 -16.78
C ALA A 324 6.97 3.04 -18.32
N PRO A 325 5.90 3.42 -19.05
CA PRO A 325 6.00 3.72 -20.47
C PRO A 325 6.96 4.88 -20.74
N ALA A 326 7.70 4.84 -21.84
CA ALA A 326 8.63 5.91 -22.20
C ALA A 326 7.94 7.13 -22.86
N SER A 327 6.78 6.93 -23.48
CA SER A 327 5.99 7.95 -24.19
C SER A 327 4.59 7.40 -24.53
N GLY A 328 3.70 8.27 -25.01
CA GLY A 328 2.36 7.90 -25.50
C GLY A 328 1.23 8.25 -24.55
N GLY A 329 0.01 7.84 -24.91
CA GLY A 329 -1.14 7.80 -24.01
C GLY A 329 -1.01 6.70 -22.96
N VAL A 330 -1.84 6.76 -21.92
CA VAL A 330 -1.83 5.78 -20.82
C VAL A 330 -3.24 5.33 -20.54
N THR A 331 -3.47 4.02 -20.54
CA THR A 331 -4.75 3.44 -20.11
C THR A 331 -4.68 3.13 -18.62
N PHE A 332 -5.65 3.65 -17.86
CA PHE A 332 -5.76 3.43 -16.42
C PHE A 332 -6.83 2.40 -16.13
N ASP A 333 -6.47 1.32 -15.44
CA ASP A 333 -7.44 0.37 -14.92
C ASP A 333 -8.10 0.94 -13.65
N THR A 334 -9.39 1.23 -13.73
CA THR A 334 -10.15 1.83 -12.63
C THR A 334 -11.38 0.97 -12.27
N ARG A 335 -12.05 1.33 -11.17
CA ARG A 335 -13.29 0.65 -10.76
C ARG A 335 -14.45 0.84 -11.74
N ILE A 336 -14.40 1.89 -12.55
CA ILE A 336 -15.44 2.22 -13.54
C ILE A 336 -15.10 1.67 -14.93
N GLY A 337 -14.02 0.88 -15.04
CA GLY A 337 -13.47 0.36 -16.30
C GLY A 337 -12.15 1.03 -16.68
N ALA A 338 -11.65 0.70 -17.87
CA ALA A 338 -10.46 1.33 -18.42
C ALA A 338 -10.75 2.81 -18.78
N VAL A 339 -9.87 3.71 -18.36
CA VAL A 339 -9.95 5.15 -18.66
C VAL A 339 -8.72 5.57 -19.44
N GLU A 340 -8.93 6.22 -20.59
CA GLU A 340 -7.84 6.62 -21.48
C GLU A 340 -7.28 8.01 -21.12
N GLY A 341 -5.98 8.05 -20.86
CA GLY A 341 -5.20 9.26 -20.67
C GLY A 341 -4.68 9.82 -21.99
N ALA A 342 -5.04 11.08 -22.29
CA ALA A 342 -4.70 11.74 -23.55
C ALA A 342 -3.18 11.84 -23.78
N GLU A 343 -2.72 11.38 -24.95
CA GLU A 343 -1.31 11.36 -25.34
C GLU A 343 -0.65 12.76 -25.25
N GLN A 344 -1.39 13.83 -25.57
CA GLN A 344 -0.87 15.20 -25.55
C GLN A 344 -0.45 15.65 -24.14
N LEU A 345 -1.02 15.06 -23.09
CA LEU A 345 -0.67 15.34 -21.70
C LEU A 345 0.40 14.36 -21.20
N PHE A 346 0.19 13.05 -21.39
CA PHE A 346 1.04 12.03 -20.77
C PHE A 346 2.37 11.82 -21.49
N SER A 347 2.40 11.85 -22.83
CA SER A 347 3.60 11.58 -23.60
C SER A 347 4.78 12.50 -23.24
N PRO A 348 4.64 13.84 -23.19
CA PRO A 348 5.75 14.71 -22.80
C PRO A 348 6.20 14.52 -21.34
N ILE A 349 5.29 14.16 -20.43
CA ILE A 349 5.63 13.86 -19.02
C ILE A 349 6.48 12.58 -18.95
N LEU A 350 6.03 11.52 -19.61
CA LEU A 350 6.72 10.23 -19.65
C LEU A 350 8.10 10.34 -20.31
N GLN A 351 8.21 11.05 -21.43
CA GLN A 351 9.49 11.29 -22.11
C GLN A 351 10.49 12.02 -21.22
N ALA A 352 10.02 13.00 -20.45
CA ALA A 352 10.87 13.72 -19.50
C ALA A 352 11.32 12.81 -18.35
N LEU A 353 10.42 11.98 -17.81
CA LEU A 353 10.69 11.05 -16.72
C LEU A 353 11.60 9.88 -17.12
N ALA A 354 11.51 9.42 -18.37
CA ALA A 354 12.37 8.38 -18.92
C ALA A 354 13.85 8.81 -18.98
N GLN A 355 14.12 10.11 -19.00
CA GLN A 355 15.48 10.64 -19.00
C GLN A 355 16.04 10.81 -17.58
N ARG A 356 15.23 11.30 -16.65
CA ARG A 356 15.62 11.59 -15.26
C ARG A 356 14.40 11.92 -14.39
N PRO A 357 14.53 11.92 -13.05
CA PRO A 357 13.50 12.47 -12.17
C PRO A 357 13.13 13.91 -12.53
N GLN A 358 11.84 14.23 -12.41
CA GLN A 358 11.29 15.53 -12.77
C GLN A 358 10.69 16.21 -11.57
N SER A 359 11.01 17.50 -11.41
CA SER A 359 10.31 18.37 -10.45
C SER A 359 9.06 18.95 -11.09
N PHE A 360 8.06 19.31 -10.29
CA PHE A 360 6.86 19.97 -10.78
C PHE A 360 7.18 21.24 -11.61
N PRO A 361 8.12 22.13 -11.21
CA PRO A 361 8.50 23.28 -12.02
C PRO A 361 9.21 22.92 -13.34
N ALA A 362 9.90 21.77 -13.41
CA ALA A 362 10.50 21.32 -14.66
C ALA A 362 9.43 20.89 -15.67
N LEU A 363 8.41 20.15 -15.22
CA LEU A 363 7.28 19.76 -16.07
C LEU A 363 6.49 20.97 -16.55
N LEU A 364 6.25 21.95 -15.69
CA LEU A 364 5.59 23.21 -16.07
C LEU A 364 6.31 23.98 -17.18
N ARG A 365 7.63 23.82 -17.31
CA ARG A 365 8.44 24.51 -18.33
C ARG A 365 8.48 23.76 -19.66
N LEU A 366 7.93 22.55 -19.75
CA LEU A 366 7.88 21.81 -21.01
C LEU A 366 6.97 22.55 -22.00
N PRO A 367 7.47 22.96 -23.18
CA PRO A 367 6.66 23.68 -24.17
C PRO A 367 5.40 22.90 -24.59
N ALA A 368 5.49 21.57 -24.64
CA ALA A 368 4.38 20.69 -24.96
C ALA A 368 3.23 20.72 -23.93
N LEU A 369 3.49 21.18 -22.71
CA LEU A 369 2.51 21.30 -21.62
C LEU A 369 2.04 22.74 -21.38
N ALA A 370 2.41 23.69 -22.27
CA ALA A 370 1.95 25.06 -22.17
C ALA A 370 0.41 25.13 -22.16
N GLY A 371 -0.16 25.85 -21.18
CA GLY A 371 -1.60 25.95 -20.99
C GLY A 371 -2.26 24.78 -20.22
N GLN A 372 -1.52 23.72 -19.88
CA GLN A 372 -2.04 22.54 -19.18
C GLN A 372 -1.57 22.46 -17.71
N ALA A 373 -1.15 23.57 -17.12
CA ALA A 373 -0.55 23.61 -15.77
C ALA A 373 -1.43 22.96 -14.68
N GLY A 374 -2.75 23.16 -14.74
CA GLY A 374 -3.70 22.57 -13.79
C GLY A 374 -3.82 21.05 -13.90
N SER A 375 -3.48 20.46 -15.06
CA SER A 375 -3.60 19.03 -15.32
C SER A 375 -2.36 18.23 -14.90
N ILE A 376 -1.22 18.90 -14.63
CA ILE A 376 0.04 18.22 -14.31
C ILE A 376 -0.06 17.46 -12.97
N SER A 377 -0.58 18.09 -11.91
CA SER A 377 -0.71 17.41 -10.60
C SER A 377 -1.64 16.19 -10.68
N PRO A 378 -2.88 16.29 -11.22
CA PRO A 378 -3.73 15.12 -11.46
C PRO A 378 -3.07 14.04 -12.33
N ALA A 379 -2.32 14.41 -13.39
CA ALA A 379 -1.61 13.45 -14.23
C ALA A 379 -0.53 12.68 -13.44
N LEU A 380 0.24 13.36 -12.60
CA LEU A 380 1.23 12.71 -11.73
C LEU A 380 0.57 11.77 -10.71
N GLN A 381 -0.57 12.17 -10.15
CA GLN A 381 -1.35 11.33 -9.25
C GLN A 381 -1.87 10.06 -9.94
N ALA A 382 -2.39 10.19 -11.17
CA ALA A 382 -2.84 9.06 -11.99
C ALA A 382 -1.69 8.11 -12.35
N LEU A 383 -0.54 8.64 -12.79
CA LEU A 383 0.65 7.84 -13.07
C LEU A 383 1.19 7.12 -11.82
N ALA A 384 1.13 7.78 -10.65
CA ALA A 384 1.55 7.18 -9.38
C ALA A 384 0.61 6.06 -8.96
N ALA A 385 -0.70 6.26 -9.08
CA ALA A 385 -1.71 5.24 -8.85
C ALA A 385 -1.48 4.00 -9.73
N ALA A 386 -1.20 4.20 -11.03
CA ALA A 386 -0.87 3.14 -11.98
C ALA A 386 0.50 2.47 -11.72
N GLY A 387 1.32 3.01 -10.80
CA GLY A 387 2.64 2.49 -10.50
C GLY A 387 3.69 2.77 -11.56
N HIS A 388 3.49 3.80 -12.39
CA HIS A 388 4.49 4.27 -13.34
C HIS A 388 5.47 5.27 -12.72
N VAL A 389 5.05 6.00 -11.68
CA VAL A 389 5.91 6.98 -11.00
C VAL A 389 5.79 6.89 -9.49
N HIS A 390 6.77 7.46 -8.78
CA HIS A 390 6.73 7.62 -7.33
C HIS A 390 7.39 8.96 -6.93
N PRO A 391 6.88 9.66 -5.90
CA PRO A 391 7.57 10.80 -5.32
C PRO A 391 8.93 10.39 -4.73
N LEU A 392 9.95 11.24 -4.91
CA LEU A 392 11.25 11.05 -4.28
C LEU A 392 11.23 11.58 -2.85
N LEU A 393 11.92 10.86 -1.94
CA LEU A 393 12.13 11.32 -0.57
C LEU A 393 13.00 12.59 -0.61
N PRO A 394 12.56 13.72 -0.04
CA PRO A 394 13.40 14.90 0.08
C PRO A 394 14.42 14.71 1.22
N GLY A 395 15.62 15.25 1.02
CA GLY A 395 16.65 15.28 2.08
C GLY A 395 17.60 14.09 2.06
N GLN A 396 18.00 13.62 3.25
CA GLN A 396 19.01 12.57 3.38
C GLN A 396 18.42 11.18 3.15
N ILE A 397 19.23 10.32 2.52
CA ILE A 397 18.92 8.90 2.29
C ILE A 397 19.97 8.03 2.98
N ASP A 398 19.57 6.84 3.45
CA ASP A 398 20.50 5.84 3.98
C ASP A 398 20.68 4.70 2.96
N LEU A 399 21.58 4.94 1.99
CA LEU A 399 21.90 3.97 0.95
C LEU A 399 22.46 2.67 1.53
N ALA A 400 23.42 2.78 2.46
CA ALA A 400 24.12 1.63 3.02
C ALA A 400 23.19 0.77 3.89
N GLY A 401 22.38 1.40 4.74
CA GLY A 401 21.38 0.71 5.55
C GLY A 401 20.32 0.01 4.69
N CYS A 402 19.80 0.68 3.67
CA CYS A 402 18.82 0.07 2.76
C CYS A 402 19.40 -1.15 2.02
N GLN A 403 20.64 -1.05 1.51
CA GLN A 403 21.30 -2.16 0.83
C GLN A 403 21.63 -3.32 1.79
N ALA A 404 22.00 -3.03 3.04
CA ALA A 404 22.18 -4.05 4.07
C ALA A 404 20.86 -4.77 4.41
N PHE A 405 19.77 -4.02 4.57
CA PHE A 405 18.42 -4.58 4.71
C PHE A 405 18.03 -5.44 3.51
N ASN A 406 18.25 -4.96 2.29
CA ASN A 406 17.95 -5.69 1.06
C ASN A 406 18.71 -7.01 0.99
N ARG A 407 19.98 -7.04 1.43
CA ARG A 407 20.77 -8.28 1.50
C ARG A 407 20.11 -9.31 2.43
N VAL A 408 19.70 -8.87 3.63
CA VAL A 408 19.01 -9.74 4.61
C VAL A 408 17.69 -10.25 4.05
N ILE A 409 16.88 -9.39 3.42
CA ILE A 409 15.60 -9.79 2.83
C ILE A 409 15.80 -10.80 1.71
N SER A 410 16.70 -10.53 0.75
CA SER A 410 16.95 -11.45 -0.35
C SER A 410 17.49 -12.79 0.15
N GLU A 411 18.36 -12.82 1.15
CA GLU A 411 18.84 -14.07 1.78
C GLU A 411 17.69 -14.87 2.43
N ARG A 412 16.81 -14.20 3.16
CA ARG A 412 15.65 -14.85 3.78
C ARG A 412 14.69 -15.41 2.73
N VAL A 413 14.45 -14.68 1.64
CA VAL A 413 13.60 -15.16 0.53
C VAL A 413 14.20 -16.40 -0.12
N LEU A 414 15.50 -16.38 -0.39
CA LEU A 414 16.23 -17.55 -0.89
C LEU A 414 16.23 -18.74 0.09
N GLY A 415 16.08 -18.46 1.39
CA GLY A 415 15.86 -19.45 2.46
C GLY A 415 14.40 -19.88 2.66
N GLY A 416 13.45 -19.39 1.85
CA GLY A 416 12.04 -19.78 1.89
C GLY A 416 11.07 -18.80 2.57
N ALA A 417 11.55 -17.65 3.06
CA ALA A 417 10.67 -16.58 3.53
C ALA A 417 9.89 -15.95 2.37
N ARG A 418 8.71 -15.39 2.66
CA ARG A 418 7.80 -14.81 1.65
C ARG A 418 7.76 -13.29 1.71
N TYR A 419 8.90 -12.63 1.49
CA TYR A 419 8.94 -11.18 1.27
C TYR A 419 8.85 -10.87 -0.22
N SER A 420 8.19 -9.76 -0.55
CA SER A 420 7.95 -9.34 -1.94
C SER A 420 8.50 -7.96 -2.26
N HIS A 421 9.18 -7.31 -1.31
CA HIS A 421 9.66 -5.93 -1.47
C HIS A 421 11.07 -5.73 -0.93
N LEU A 422 11.80 -4.83 -1.58
CA LEU A 422 13.11 -4.32 -1.16
C LEU A 422 12.99 -2.83 -0.82
N ALA A 423 13.81 -2.34 0.10
CA ALA A 423 13.91 -0.91 0.41
C ALA A 423 14.52 -0.14 -0.78
N ALA A 424 13.90 0.98 -1.12
CA ALA A 424 14.37 1.92 -2.13
C ALA A 424 14.66 3.28 -1.44
N PRO A 425 15.93 3.58 -1.09
CA PRO A 425 16.28 4.73 -0.27
C PRO A 425 15.82 6.06 -0.90
N SER A 426 15.98 6.23 -2.21
CA SER A 426 15.55 7.45 -2.91
C SER A 426 14.02 7.66 -2.88
N LEU A 427 13.25 6.60 -2.65
CA LEU A 427 11.80 6.67 -2.59
C LEU A 427 11.26 6.86 -1.17
N GLY A 428 12.07 6.67 -0.12
CA GLY A 428 11.54 6.59 1.25
C GLY A 428 10.48 5.48 1.43
N SER A 429 10.58 4.44 0.59
CA SER A 429 9.52 3.43 0.38
C SER A 429 10.16 2.11 -0.06
N GLY A 430 9.33 1.15 -0.46
CA GLY A 430 9.73 -0.15 -0.98
C GLY A 430 9.39 -0.30 -2.46
N ILE A 431 10.16 -1.16 -3.14
CA ILE A 431 9.90 -1.59 -4.51
C ILE A 431 9.61 -3.08 -4.53
N SER A 432 8.65 -3.51 -5.35
CA SER A 432 8.34 -4.93 -5.51
C SER A 432 9.51 -5.67 -6.18
N ALA A 433 9.78 -6.88 -5.73
CA ALA A 433 10.74 -7.78 -6.36
C ALA A 433 10.19 -9.22 -6.32
N ASN A 434 10.15 -9.86 -7.49
CA ASN A 434 9.83 -11.27 -7.61
C ASN A 434 11.02 -12.16 -7.16
N PHE A 435 10.81 -13.47 -7.11
CA PHE A 435 11.84 -14.40 -6.62
C PHE A 435 13.15 -14.35 -7.41
N VAL A 436 13.10 -14.21 -8.74
CA VAL A 436 14.29 -14.12 -9.60
C VAL A 436 14.99 -12.77 -9.40
N GLU A 437 14.22 -11.70 -9.26
CA GLU A 437 14.75 -10.36 -8.96
C GLU A 437 15.39 -10.30 -7.58
N MET A 438 14.85 -10.98 -6.58
CA MET A 438 15.47 -11.13 -5.26
C MET A 438 16.82 -11.86 -5.35
N ALA A 439 16.93 -12.90 -6.18
CA ALA A 439 18.20 -13.59 -6.43
C ALA A 439 19.21 -12.68 -7.14
N ALA A 440 18.77 -11.91 -8.14
CA ALA A 440 19.60 -10.93 -8.82
C ALA A 440 20.07 -9.81 -7.89
N ALA A 441 19.16 -9.26 -7.06
CA ALA A 441 19.48 -8.29 -6.02
C ALA A 441 20.57 -8.83 -5.10
N ARG A 442 20.41 -10.07 -4.60
CA ARG A 442 21.39 -10.69 -3.72
C ARG A 442 22.78 -10.75 -4.33
N VAL A 443 22.89 -11.11 -5.61
CA VAL A 443 24.18 -11.15 -6.32
C VAL A 443 24.76 -9.74 -6.48
N LEU A 444 23.95 -8.78 -6.91
CA LEU A 444 24.40 -7.41 -7.18
C LEU A 444 24.78 -6.64 -5.90
N LEU A 445 24.18 -6.95 -4.76
CA LEU A 445 24.55 -6.37 -3.46
C LEU A 445 25.94 -6.79 -2.96
N ASP A 446 26.49 -7.89 -3.48
CA ASP A 446 27.88 -8.33 -3.18
C ASP A 446 28.83 -8.07 -4.35
N HIS A 447 28.31 -8.07 -5.58
CA HIS A 447 29.07 -7.91 -6.81
C HIS A 447 28.41 -6.88 -7.75
N PRO A 448 28.44 -5.58 -7.41
CA PRO A 448 27.67 -4.54 -8.11
C PRO A 448 28.08 -4.34 -9.58
N HIS A 449 29.27 -4.79 -9.98
CA HIS A 449 29.79 -4.65 -11.33
C HIS A 449 29.34 -5.76 -12.30
N LEU A 450 28.74 -6.85 -11.81
CA LEU A 450 28.37 -7.97 -12.68
C LEU A 450 27.27 -7.59 -13.67
N ARG A 451 27.49 -7.90 -14.94
CA ARG A 451 26.55 -7.66 -16.04
C ARG A 451 26.60 -8.82 -17.04
N GLY A 452 25.63 -8.86 -17.95
CA GLY A 452 25.59 -9.78 -19.07
C GLY A 452 25.61 -11.24 -18.64
N ALA A 453 26.35 -12.06 -19.40
CA ALA A 453 26.43 -13.49 -19.14
C ALA A 453 26.94 -13.83 -17.73
N ALA A 454 27.87 -13.04 -17.18
CA ALA A 454 28.44 -13.29 -15.86
C ALA A 454 27.40 -13.13 -14.74
N LEU A 455 26.57 -12.07 -14.80
CA LEU A 455 25.46 -11.90 -13.86
C LEU A 455 24.48 -13.07 -13.96
N ARG A 456 24.05 -13.41 -15.18
CA ARG A 456 23.06 -14.46 -15.42
C ARG A 456 23.52 -15.84 -14.94
N GLN A 457 24.77 -16.20 -15.21
CA GLN A 457 25.37 -17.45 -14.73
C GLN A 457 25.47 -17.50 -13.21
N THR A 458 25.83 -16.37 -12.58
CA THR A 458 25.94 -16.29 -11.11
C THR A 458 24.57 -16.42 -10.45
N VAL A 459 23.54 -15.78 -11.00
CA VAL A 459 22.16 -15.90 -10.49
C VAL A 459 21.63 -17.32 -10.69
N ASP A 460 21.83 -17.94 -11.86
CA ASP A 460 21.44 -19.33 -12.11
C ASP A 460 22.15 -20.29 -11.13
N ALA A 461 23.45 -20.13 -10.92
CA ALA A 461 24.19 -20.93 -9.94
C ALA A 461 23.64 -20.77 -8.50
N LEU A 462 23.29 -19.54 -8.11
CA LEU A 462 22.67 -19.26 -6.82
C LEU A 462 21.29 -19.93 -6.68
N LEU A 463 20.45 -19.82 -7.71
CA LEU A 463 19.11 -20.43 -7.74
C LEU A 463 19.21 -21.96 -7.62
N ARG A 464 20.12 -22.60 -8.36
CA ARG A 464 20.35 -24.05 -8.26
C ARG A 464 20.84 -24.47 -6.87
N LYS A 465 21.70 -23.66 -6.24
CA LYS A 465 22.21 -23.92 -4.90
C LYS A 465 21.09 -23.96 -3.85
N VAL A 466 20.06 -23.14 -4.01
CA VAL A 466 18.89 -23.12 -3.10
C VAL A 466 17.81 -24.13 -3.49
N GLY A 467 18.11 -25.04 -4.43
CA GLY A 467 17.19 -26.08 -4.86
C GLY A 467 16.06 -25.59 -5.76
N TRP A 468 16.13 -24.36 -6.28
CA TRP A 468 15.17 -23.88 -7.25
C TRP A 468 15.35 -24.60 -8.59
N GLN A 469 14.25 -25.09 -9.15
CA GLN A 469 14.23 -25.71 -10.46
C GLN A 469 13.31 -24.93 -11.40
N PRO A 470 13.75 -24.63 -12.63
CA PRO A 470 12.87 -24.04 -13.63
C PRO A 470 11.76 -25.03 -13.99
N LEU A 471 10.61 -24.51 -14.39
CA LEU A 471 9.55 -25.32 -15.00
C LEU A 471 10.10 -26.00 -16.28
N ALA A 472 9.60 -27.20 -16.60
CA ALA A 472 10.05 -27.95 -17.77
C ALA A 472 9.78 -27.20 -19.09
N ASN A 473 8.66 -26.47 -19.17
CA ASN A 473 8.29 -25.61 -20.29
C ASN A 473 7.79 -24.26 -19.75
N PRO A 474 8.68 -23.35 -19.33
CA PRO A 474 8.27 -22.08 -18.78
C PRO A 474 7.73 -21.18 -19.90
N VAL A 475 6.61 -20.50 -19.64
CA VAL A 475 6.09 -19.44 -20.53
C VAL A 475 7.15 -18.34 -20.71
N ASP A 476 7.96 -18.12 -19.68
CA ASP A 476 8.99 -17.10 -19.64
C ASP A 476 10.30 -17.65 -19.06
N PRO A 477 11.27 -18.02 -19.92
CA PRO A 477 12.53 -18.64 -19.48
C PRO A 477 13.36 -17.73 -18.57
N LEU A 478 14.11 -18.33 -17.62
CA LEU A 478 14.98 -17.59 -16.69
C LEU A 478 15.94 -16.61 -17.39
N GLN A 479 16.52 -17.01 -18.52
CA GLN A 479 17.43 -16.14 -19.29
C GLN A 479 16.72 -14.90 -19.86
N ALA A 480 15.45 -15.04 -20.25
CA ALA A 480 14.64 -13.92 -20.73
C ALA A 480 14.26 -12.99 -19.59
N GLN A 481 13.85 -13.55 -18.43
CA GLN A 481 13.60 -12.79 -17.20
C GLN A 481 14.82 -11.95 -16.79
N LEU A 482 15.99 -12.56 -16.72
CA LEU A 482 17.21 -11.85 -16.31
C LEU A 482 17.67 -10.82 -17.36
N SER A 483 17.46 -11.09 -18.64
CA SER A 483 17.76 -10.11 -19.69
C SER A 483 16.87 -8.86 -19.58
N ARG A 484 15.56 -9.04 -19.35
CA ARG A 484 14.64 -7.91 -19.10
C ARG A 484 14.93 -7.21 -17.79
N PHE A 485 15.29 -7.95 -16.74
CA PHE A 485 15.75 -7.35 -15.48
C PHE A 485 16.94 -6.42 -15.73
N GLU A 486 17.97 -6.88 -16.45
CA GLU A 486 19.16 -6.08 -16.74
C GLU A 486 18.88 -4.85 -17.61
N SER A 487 17.98 -4.94 -18.60
CA SER A 487 17.67 -3.83 -19.50
C SER A 487 16.69 -2.82 -18.90
N ASP A 488 15.65 -3.30 -18.20
CA ASP A 488 14.47 -2.48 -17.89
C ASP A 488 14.38 -2.14 -16.40
N THR A 489 14.87 -3.02 -15.53
CA THR A 489 14.69 -2.89 -14.07
C THR A 489 15.95 -2.41 -13.37
N LEU A 490 17.09 -3.00 -13.70
CA LEU A 490 18.38 -2.74 -13.06
C LEU A 490 18.78 -1.25 -13.14
N PRO A 491 18.70 -0.55 -14.29
CA PRO A 491 19.07 0.86 -14.35
C PRO A 491 18.26 1.73 -13.37
N ILE A 492 16.97 1.44 -13.25
CA ILE A 492 16.07 2.16 -12.33
C ILE A 492 16.39 1.79 -10.88
N TRP A 493 16.62 0.51 -10.58
CA TRP A 493 17.03 0.07 -9.24
C TRP A 493 18.33 0.72 -8.78
N GLN A 494 19.31 0.90 -9.67
CA GLN A 494 20.54 1.62 -9.38
C GLN A 494 20.29 3.10 -9.13
N GLN A 495 19.46 3.75 -9.94
CA GLN A 495 19.05 5.15 -9.73
C GLN A 495 18.32 5.34 -8.39
N LEU A 496 17.53 4.35 -7.96
CA LEU A 496 16.79 4.37 -6.71
C LEU A 496 17.60 3.88 -5.49
N GLY A 497 18.83 3.38 -5.71
CA GLY A 497 19.73 2.88 -4.66
C GLY A 497 19.35 1.51 -4.08
N VAL A 498 18.46 0.76 -4.73
CA VAL A 498 18.04 -0.59 -4.30
C VAL A 498 19.22 -1.56 -4.30
N VAL A 499 20.09 -1.41 -5.30
CA VAL A 499 21.38 -2.10 -5.47
C VAL A 499 22.46 -1.07 -5.86
N GLY A 500 23.73 -1.49 -5.85
CA GLY A 500 24.89 -0.64 -6.16
C GLY A 500 25.16 -0.38 -7.64
#